data_AF-S3DAS1-F1
#
_entry.id   AF-S3DAS1-F1
#
_cell.length_a   1.000
_cell.length_b   1.000
_cell.length_c   1.000
_cell.angle_alpha   90.00
_cell.angle_beta   90.00
_cell.angle_gamma   90.00
#
_symmetry.space_group_name_H-M   'P 1'
#
loop_
_entity.id
_entity.type
_entity.pdbx_description
1 polymer ?
#
loop_
_entity_poly.entity_id
_entity_poly.type
_entity_poly.pdbx_seq_one_letter_code
_entity_poly.pdbx_strand_id
1 'polypeptide(L)'
;MPALGIGRHLNPLEDFRRTGEFRERKPGYKVLDLVPVLISQSRIPMRESLSGAHLDYLTRPLPETWNKSEMQTLLDIWMEMFDRTFFFNSIRRAVGPLVFTKIDSPGILTYAQFKSGWDGSRRQIIVDLHDELPEFYEGTREQWYICQVMHEMSHAFLGIFRCKCRPCLMRVVDHSKNGGEGISGHGPAWCNVIVALQEALQSTVRWPVECNIVASAQQNIEGWVPNTRQLENWGFSPEDIDEAMEVCENKRQSRRSRGGGSRGGSSGPSRGGGGGQPTGRINPETGFPDHFEICGSDDEDGGSGFLGGMIGRKSGRGGGGGGGGSGSGRGRGREEEEESYSGGSDGSYYSGSGSGSDYGSNYGSDSDY
;
A
#
# COMPACT_ATOMS: atom_id res chain seq x y z
N MET A 1 26.08 33.99 -12.26
CA MET A 1 24.67 33.84 -12.68
C MET A 1 23.80 33.97 -11.45
N PRO A 2 22.84 34.90 -11.40
CA PRO A 2 21.93 35.02 -10.27
C PRO A 2 21.02 33.79 -10.21
N ALA A 3 20.84 33.24 -9.01
CA ALA A 3 19.89 32.15 -8.77
C ALA A 3 18.51 32.60 -9.25
N LEU A 4 17.99 31.94 -10.29
CA LEU A 4 16.62 32.10 -10.74
C LEU A 4 15.72 31.99 -9.49
N GLY A 5 14.96 33.07 -9.26
CA GLY A 5 14.23 33.30 -8.04
C GLY A 5 13.50 32.05 -7.56
N ILE A 6 13.55 31.86 -6.24
CA ILE A 6 12.76 30.88 -5.49
C ILE A 6 11.31 31.07 -5.92
N GLY A 7 10.90 30.33 -6.94
CA GLY A 7 9.56 30.38 -7.49
C GLY A 7 8.64 30.04 -6.33
N ARG A 8 7.70 30.94 -6.04
CA ARG A 8 6.64 30.71 -5.04
C ARG A 8 6.16 29.28 -5.23
N HIS A 9 6.31 28.46 -4.20
CA HIS A 9 5.80 27.09 -4.20
C HIS A 9 4.31 27.19 -4.55
N LEU A 10 3.97 26.85 -5.79
CA LEU A 10 2.58 26.83 -6.21
C LEU A 10 1.86 25.81 -5.34
N ASN A 11 0.61 26.12 -4.98
CA ASN A 11 -0.26 25.18 -4.32
C ASN A 11 -0.26 23.88 -5.17
N PRO A 12 -0.02 22.69 -4.58
CA PRO A 12 0.05 21.45 -5.35
C PRO A 12 -1.16 21.24 -6.26
N LEU A 13 -2.36 21.61 -5.80
CA LEU A 13 -3.59 21.50 -6.58
C LEU A 13 -3.56 22.39 -7.83
N GLU A 14 -3.08 23.63 -7.71
CA GLU A 14 -2.93 24.53 -8.86
C GLU A 14 -1.86 24.02 -9.83
N ASP A 15 -0.79 23.43 -9.31
CA ASP A 15 0.25 22.86 -10.16
C ASP A 15 -0.28 21.69 -10.98
N PHE A 16 -0.96 20.71 -10.34
CA PHE A 16 -1.59 19.59 -11.04
C PHE A 16 -2.62 20.05 -12.08
N ARG A 17 -3.47 21.02 -11.73
CA ARG A 17 -4.47 21.57 -12.66
C ARG A 17 -3.85 22.28 -13.85
N ARG A 18 -2.78 23.06 -13.63
CA ARG A 18 -2.18 23.86 -14.70
C ARG A 18 -1.38 23.02 -15.67
N THR A 19 -0.59 22.07 -15.18
CA THR A 19 0.29 21.31 -16.06
C THR A 19 -0.45 20.16 -16.72
N GLY A 20 -1.53 19.65 -16.11
CA GLY A 20 -2.18 18.41 -16.53
C GLY A 20 -1.23 17.20 -16.53
N GLU A 21 0.01 17.41 -16.07
CA GLU A 21 1.14 16.52 -16.23
C GLU A 21 2.14 16.76 -15.12
N PHE A 22 2.66 15.67 -14.57
CA PHE A 22 3.79 15.72 -13.68
C PHE A 22 5.07 16.11 -14.45
N ARG A 23 5.83 17.07 -13.91
CA ARG A 23 7.23 17.25 -14.30
C ARG A 23 8.10 16.60 -13.22
N GLU A 24 8.75 15.48 -13.55
CA GLU A 24 9.71 14.74 -12.71
C GLU A 24 10.80 15.62 -12.08
N ARG A 25 11.04 16.82 -12.62
CA ARG A 25 12.11 17.73 -12.22
C ARG A 25 11.81 18.62 -11.00
N LYS A 26 10.64 18.51 -10.36
CA LYS A 26 10.31 19.34 -9.18
C LYS A 26 10.62 18.62 -7.87
N PRO A 27 11.02 19.35 -6.80
CA PRO A 27 11.03 18.78 -5.46
C PRO A 27 9.60 18.32 -5.13
N GLY A 28 9.44 17.04 -4.81
CA GLY A 28 8.13 16.47 -4.48
C GLY A 28 7.46 17.17 -3.30
N TYR A 29 6.19 16.88 -3.09
CA TYR A 29 5.32 17.52 -2.10
C TYR A 29 5.37 16.82 -0.74
N LYS A 30 5.09 17.50 0.38
CA LYS A 30 4.86 16.73 1.62
C LYS A 30 3.60 15.89 1.44
N VAL A 31 3.55 14.68 2.00
CA VAL A 31 2.35 13.83 1.87
C VAL A 31 1.11 14.56 2.37
N LEU A 32 1.21 15.27 3.48
CA LEU A 32 0.10 16.05 4.04
C LEU A 32 -0.39 17.18 3.10
N ASP A 33 0.44 17.65 2.18
CA ASP A 33 0.04 18.63 1.17
C ASP A 33 -0.67 17.95 -0.02
N LEU A 34 -0.46 16.64 -0.23
CA LEU A 34 -1.12 15.84 -1.27
C LEU A 34 -2.52 15.36 -0.87
N VAL A 35 -2.75 15.09 0.42
CA VAL A 35 -4.05 14.68 0.95
C VAL A 35 -5.19 15.63 0.54
N PRO A 36 -5.12 16.96 0.78
CA PRO A 36 -6.18 17.88 0.37
C PRO A 36 -6.32 17.99 -1.15
N VAL A 37 -5.29 17.68 -1.93
CA VAL A 37 -5.38 17.64 -3.40
C VAL A 37 -6.31 16.51 -3.84
N LEU A 38 -6.05 15.28 -3.36
CA LEU A 38 -6.87 14.12 -3.71
C LEU A 38 -8.31 14.25 -3.19
N ILE A 39 -8.49 14.73 -1.96
CA ILE A 39 -9.84 14.99 -1.40
C ILE A 39 -10.57 16.07 -2.23
N SER A 40 -9.87 17.12 -2.68
CA SER A 40 -10.49 18.13 -3.53
C SER A 40 -10.85 17.58 -4.91
N GLN A 41 -10.03 16.69 -5.44
CA GLN A 41 -10.26 16.05 -6.73
C GLN A 41 -11.40 15.04 -6.68
N SER A 42 -11.54 14.27 -5.58
CA SER A 42 -12.63 13.30 -5.41
C SER A 42 -14.00 13.94 -5.32
N ARG A 43 -14.07 15.24 -4.98
CA ARG A 43 -15.32 16.02 -4.97
C ARG A 43 -15.81 16.40 -6.37
N ILE A 44 -14.97 16.27 -7.40
CA ILE A 44 -15.39 16.50 -8.79
C ILE A 44 -16.16 15.25 -9.25
N PRO A 45 -17.44 15.36 -9.64
CA PRO A 45 -18.21 14.22 -10.09
C PRO A 45 -17.51 13.49 -11.25
N MET A 46 -17.48 12.15 -11.22
CA MET A 46 -16.78 11.36 -12.25
C MET A 46 -17.29 11.69 -13.68
N ARG A 47 -18.58 12.03 -13.81
CA ARG A 47 -19.20 12.47 -15.08
C ARG A 47 -18.61 13.73 -15.71
N GLU A 48 -17.93 14.57 -14.93
CA GLU A 48 -17.27 15.77 -15.44
C GLU A 48 -15.86 15.46 -15.96
N SER A 49 -15.28 14.32 -15.57
CA SER A 49 -13.92 13.92 -15.94
C SER A 49 -13.87 12.82 -17.00
N LEU A 50 -14.96 12.10 -17.20
CA LEU A 50 -15.03 10.92 -18.06
C LEU A 50 -15.72 11.19 -19.41
N SER A 51 -15.36 10.40 -20.42
CA SER A 51 -16.02 10.41 -21.73
C SER A 51 -17.40 9.76 -21.64
N GLY A 52 -18.25 10.01 -22.64
CA GLY A 52 -19.56 9.34 -22.73
C GLY A 52 -19.46 7.80 -22.74
N ALA A 53 -18.44 7.24 -23.40
CA ALA A 53 -18.20 5.80 -23.42
C ALA A 53 -17.83 5.23 -22.04
N HIS A 54 -17.00 5.94 -21.27
CA HIS A 54 -16.70 5.54 -19.89
C HIS A 54 -17.92 5.66 -18.98
N LEU A 55 -18.74 6.69 -19.16
CA LEU A 55 -19.95 6.86 -18.36
C LEU A 55 -20.99 5.77 -18.64
N ASP A 56 -21.19 5.43 -19.91
CA ASP A 56 -22.01 4.29 -20.30
C ASP A 56 -21.49 2.99 -19.67
N TYR A 57 -20.16 2.77 -19.71
CA TYR A 57 -19.53 1.62 -19.06
C TYR A 57 -19.82 1.55 -17.55
N LEU A 58 -19.72 2.66 -16.82
CA LEU A 58 -20.01 2.73 -15.38
C LEU A 58 -21.46 2.38 -15.01
N THR A 59 -22.40 2.57 -15.92
CA THR A 59 -23.82 2.31 -15.68
C THR A 59 -24.24 0.88 -15.97
N ARG A 60 -23.40 0.11 -16.66
CA ARG A 60 -23.67 -1.29 -17.02
C ARG A 60 -23.33 -2.21 -15.85
N PRO A 61 -24.00 -3.37 -15.73
CA PRO A 61 -23.51 -4.44 -14.86
C PRO A 61 -22.06 -4.79 -15.20
N LEU A 62 -21.24 -5.04 -14.19
CA LEU A 62 -19.87 -5.50 -14.40
C LEU A 62 -19.89 -6.86 -15.10
N PRO A 63 -19.06 -7.08 -16.12
CA PRO A 63 -18.96 -8.39 -16.75
C PRO A 63 -18.32 -9.37 -15.76
N GLU A 64 -18.89 -10.56 -15.62
CA GLU A 64 -18.20 -11.66 -14.95
C GLU A 64 -16.96 -12.04 -15.77
N THR A 65 -15.84 -12.18 -15.08
CA THR A 65 -14.57 -12.59 -15.69
C THR A 65 -14.29 -14.04 -15.35
N TRP A 66 -13.71 -14.79 -16.27
CA TRP A 66 -13.43 -16.23 -16.11
C TRP A 66 -11.94 -16.53 -16.10
N ASN A 67 -11.12 -15.58 -16.56
CA ASN A 67 -9.68 -15.75 -16.64
C ASN A 67 -8.94 -14.44 -16.37
N LYS A 68 -7.62 -14.57 -16.19
CA LYS A 68 -6.71 -13.45 -15.93
C LYS A 68 -6.75 -12.38 -17.03
N SER A 69 -6.91 -12.75 -18.30
CA SER A 69 -6.91 -11.77 -19.41
C SER A 69 -8.15 -10.87 -19.40
N GLU A 70 -9.31 -11.45 -19.10
CA GLU A 70 -10.58 -10.71 -18.96
C GLU A 70 -10.53 -9.78 -17.75
N MET A 71 -10.06 -10.27 -16.59
CA MET A 71 -9.85 -9.45 -15.40
C MET A 71 -8.83 -8.33 -15.67
N GLN A 72 -7.74 -8.61 -16.37
CA GLN A 72 -6.77 -7.58 -16.74
C GLN A 72 -7.40 -6.48 -17.61
N THR A 73 -8.16 -6.88 -18.64
CA THR A 73 -8.85 -5.91 -19.50
C THR A 73 -9.82 -5.04 -18.70
N LEU A 74 -10.59 -5.66 -17.80
CA LEU A 74 -11.49 -4.95 -16.89
C LEU A 74 -10.73 -3.94 -16.03
N LEU A 75 -9.69 -4.38 -15.32
CA LEU A 75 -8.94 -3.54 -14.39
C LEU A 75 -8.15 -2.43 -15.09
N ASP A 76 -7.66 -2.66 -16.31
CA ASP A 76 -6.99 -1.62 -17.11
C ASP A 76 -7.96 -0.48 -17.49
N ILE A 77 -9.21 -0.81 -17.84
CA ILE A 77 -10.27 0.18 -18.10
C ILE A 77 -10.58 0.98 -16.82
N TRP A 78 -10.73 0.29 -15.69
CA TRP A 78 -11.00 0.96 -14.40
C TRP A 78 -9.83 1.83 -13.93
N MET A 79 -8.60 1.36 -14.07
CA MET A 79 -7.39 2.12 -13.77
C MET A 79 -7.32 3.40 -14.63
N GLU A 80 -7.70 3.33 -15.91
CA GLU A 80 -7.82 4.52 -16.76
C GLU A 80 -8.85 5.51 -16.22
N MET A 81 -10.05 5.03 -15.88
CA MET A 81 -11.12 5.89 -15.36
C MET A 81 -10.70 6.55 -14.03
N PHE A 82 -10.06 5.80 -13.13
CA PHE A 82 -9.54 6.33 -11.87
C PHE A 82 -8.41 7.33 -12.09
N ASP A 83 -7.44 7.03 -12.94
CA ASP A 83 -6.30 7.92 -13.17
C ASP A 83 -6.76 9.26 -13.74
N ARG A 84 -7.71 9.20 -14.69
CA ARG A 84 -8.31 10.38 -15.29
C ARG A 84 -9.12 11.20 -14.29
N THR A 85 -9.90 10.54 -13.44
CA THR A 85 -10.85 11.22 -12.55
C THR A 85 -10.20 11.72 -11.27
N PHE A 86 -9.39 10.89 -10.62
CA PHE A 86 -8.87 11.14 -9.27
C PHE A 86 -7.39 11.49 -9.24
N PHE A 87 -6.60 11.03 -10.22
CA PHE A 87 -5.14 11.09 -10.15
C PHE A 87 -4.47 11.85 -11.29
N PHE A 88 -5.19 12.77 -11.94
CA PHE A 88 -4.63 13.73 -12.91
C PHE A 88 -3.88 13.08 -14.10
N ASN A 89 -4.29 11.89 -14.57
CA ASN A 89 -3.62 11.14 -15.65
C ASN A 89 -2.12 10.95 -15.40
N SER A 90 -1.76 10.67 -14.14
CA SER A 90 -0.37 10.68 -13.69
C SER A 90 0.11 9.31 -13.21
N ILE A 91 -0.79 8.44 -12.72
CA ILE A 91 -0.43 7.14 -12.17
C ILE A 91 -0.07 6.17 -13.28
N ARG A 92 -0.89 5.99 -14.31
CA ARG A 92 -0.62 5.02 -15.39
C ARG A 92 0.71 5.31 -16.09
N ARG A 93 1.03 6.59 -16.25
CA ARG A 93 2.32 7.04 -16.81
C ARG A 93 3.51 6.65 -15.91
N ALA A 94 3.32 6.73 -14.61
CA ALA A 94 4.39 6.55 -13.63
C ALA A 94 4.58 5.09 -13.17
N VAL A 95 3.53 4.27 -13.19
CA VAL A 95 3.57 2.85 -12.77
C VAL A 95 3.50 1.88 -13.96
N GLY A 96 3.06 2.33 -15.13
CA GLY A 96 2.87 1.45 -16.28
C GLY A 96 1.62 0.55 -16.16
N PRO A 97 1.57 -0.56 -16.91
CA PRO A 97 0.46 -1.51 -16.86
C PRO A 97 0.42 -2.28 -15.53
N LEU A 98 -0.76 -2.79 -15.16
CA LEU A 98 -0.92 -3.69 -14.02
C LEU A 98 -0.13 -5.00 -14.25
N VAL A 99 0.49 -5.51 -13.18
CA VAL A 99 1.27 -6.75 -13.22
C VAL A 99 0.53 -7.84 -12.47
N PHE A 100 0.14 -8.90 -13.17
CA PHE A 100 -0.64 -10.00 -12.59
C PHE A 100 0.29 -11.16 -12.22
N THR A 101 0.64 -11.27 -10.95
CA THR A 101 1.50 -12.34 -10.42
C THR A 101 1.18 -12.59 -8.95
N LYS A 102 1.51 -13.79 -8.48
CA LYS A 102 1.39 -14.14 -7.07
C LYS A 102 2.19 -13.16 -6.20
N ILE A 103 1.60 -12.72 -5.09
CA ILE A 103 2.27 -11.91 -4.08
C ILE A 103 2.72 -12.86 -2.96
N ASP A 104 4.02 -13.12 -2.88
CA ASP A 104 4.59 -13.92 -1.81
C ASP A 104 4.69 -13.06 -0.54
N SER A 105 3.67 -13.15 0.32
CA SER A 105 3.62 -12.52 1.64
C SER A 105 3.18 -13.55 2.67
N PRO A 106 4.13 -14.25 3.34
CA PRO A 106 3.83 -15.32 4.27
C PRO A 106 2.83 -14.87 5.34
N GLY A 107 1.71 -15.60 5.46
CA GLY A 107 0.70 -15.36 6.50
C GLY A 107 -0.25 -14.19 6.26
N ILE A 108 -0.13 -13.45 5.16
CA ILE A 108 -1.02 -12.32 4.83
C ILE A 108 -1.57 -12.48 3.41
N LEU A 109 -2.87 -12.73 3.31
CA LEU A 109 -3.55 -12.76 2.02
C LEU A 109 -3.61 -11.35 1.43
N THR A 110 -2.80 -11.12 0.40
CA THR A 110 -2.65 -9.82 -0.27
C THR A 110 -3.19 -9.93 -1.69
N TYR A 111 -4.18 -9.10 -2.03
CA TYR A 111 -4.84 -9.12 -3.34
C TYR A 111 -4.21 -8.17 -4.35
N ALA A 112 -3.61 -7.08 -3.87
CA ALA A 112 -2.87 -6.14 -4.68
C ALA A 112 -1.76 -5.50 -3.85
N GLN A 113 -0.71 -5.01 -4.51
CA GLN A 113 0.40 -4.33 -3.85
C GLN A 113 1.08 -3.32 -4.79
N PHE A 114 1.23 -2.09 -4.33
CA PHE A 114 2.09 -1.10 -4.95
C PHE A 114 3.56 -1.30 -4.54
N LYS A 115 4.42 -1.58 -5.52
CA LYS A 115 5.88 -1.56 -5.35
C LYS A 115 6.44 -0.23 -5.82
N SER A 116 7.09 0.49 -4.90
CA SER A 116 7.51 1.89 -5.12
C SER A 116 8.87 2.07 -5.82
N GLY A 117 9.60 0.99 -6.10
CA GLY A 117 10.83 1.02 -6.90
C GLY A 117 12.06 1.65 -6.22
N TRP A 118 12.20 1.49 -4.90
CA TRP A 118 13.31 2.11 -4.14
C TRP A 118 14.70 1.60 -4.51
N ASP A 119 14.78 0.36 -4.97
CA ASP A 119 15.98 -0.35 -5.41
C ASP A 119 16.34 -0.09 -6.89
N GLY A 120 15.69 0.89 -7.53
CA GLY A 120 15.83 1.12 -8.97
C GLY A 120 14.96 0.20 -9.83
N SER A 121 14.16 -0.68 -9.21
CA SER A 121 13.11 -1.40 -9.93
C SER A 121 12.02 -0.44 -10.42
N ARG A 122 11.30 -0.87 -11.44
CA ARG A 122 10.15 -0.11 -11.94
C ARG A 122 9.06 -0.10 -10.86
N ARG A 123 8.45 1.08 -10.70
CA ARG A 123 7.20 1.21 -9.94
C ARG A 123 6.12 0.40 -10.65
N GLN A 124 5.35 -0.35 -9.90
CA GLN A 124 4.29 -1.20 -10.46
C GLN A 124 3.21 -1.46 -9.42
N ILE A 125 1.98 -1.63 -9.89
CA ILE A 125 0.88 -2.18 -9.09
C ILE A 125 0.76 -3.65 -9.48
N ILE A 126 0.96 -4.52 -8.51
CA ILE A 126 0.83 -5.97 -8.66
C ILE A 126 -0.56 -6.37 -8.21
N VAL A 127 -1.21 -7.25 -8.96
CA VAL A 127 -2.51 -7.85 -8.63
C VAL A 127 -2.32 -9.36 -8.54
N ASP A 128 -2.71 -9.94 -7.41
CA ASP A 128 -2.74 -11.38 -7.18
C ASP A 128 -4.18 -11.87 -7.26
N LEU A 129 -4.46 -12.73 -8.24
CA LEU A 129 -5.82 -13.22 -8.48
C LEU A 129 -6.05 -14.49 -7.69
N HIS A 130 -6.83 -14.35 -6.62
CA HIS A 130 -7.39 -15.42 -5.81
C HIS A 130 -8.79 -15.80 -6.29
N ASP A 131 -9.10 -17.09 -6.19
CA ASP A 131 -10.45 -17.62 -6.43
C ASP A 131 -11.38 -17.30 -5.25
N GLU A 132 -10.84 -17.22 -4.04
CA GLU A 132 -11.57 -16.91 -2.81
C GLU A 132 -11.45 -15.42 -2.46
N LEU A 133 -12.59 -14.80 -2.18
CA LEU A 133 -12.67 -13.45 -1.64
C LEU A 133 -12.63 -13.50 -0.11
N PRO A 134 -12.30 -12.38 0.56
CA PRO A 134 -12.38 -12.34 2.01
C PRO A 134 -13.78 -12.65 2.48
N GLU A 135 -13.91 -13.43 3.56
CA GLU A 135 -15.21 -13.87 4.09
C GLU A 135 -16.17 -12.71 4.43
N PHE A 136 -15.62 -11.54 4.76
CA PHE A 136 -16.40 -10.35 5.09
C PHE A 136 -16.95 -9.60 3.86
N TYR A 137 -16.51 -9.95 2.65
CA TYR A 137 -16.87 -9.22 1.44
C TYR A 137 -18.07 -9.86 0.72
N GLU A 138 -19.15 -9.09 0.58
CA GLU A 138 -20.42 -9.57 0.01
C GLU A 138 -20.58 -9.27 -1.51
N GLY A 139 -19.63 -8.57 -2.12
CA GLY A 139 -19.68 -8.18 -3.53
C GLY A 139 -19.16 -9.24 -4.50
N THR A 140 -19.06 -8.88 -5.78
CA THR A 140 -18.46 -9.76 -6.79
C THR A 140 -16.93 -9.66 -6.79
N ARG A 141 -16.27 -10.68 -7.33
CA ARG A 141 -14.80 -10.71 -7.46
C ARG A 141 -14.26 -9.50 -8.20
N GLU A 142 -14.95 -9.07 -9.26
CA GLU A 142 -14.63 -7.89 -10.05
C GLU A 142 -14.69 -6.61 -9.22
N GLN A 143 -15.76 -6.43 -8.45
CA GLN A 143 -15.94 -5.27 -7.58
C GLN A 143 -14.81 -5.17 -6.56
N TRP A 144 -14.41 -6.30 -5.97
CA TRP A 144 -13.28 -6.38 -5.05
C TRP A 144 -12.00 -5.89 -5.71
N TYR A 145 -11.60 -6.47 -6.83
CA TYR A 145 -10.34 -6.08 -7.49
C TYR A 145 -10.35 -4.64 -8.02
N ILE A 146 -11.50 -4.12 -8.46
CA ILE A 146 -11.64 -2.70 -8.82
C ILE A 146 -11.32 -1.81 -7.61
N CYS A 147 -11.86 -2.14 -6.44
CA CYS A 147 -11.57 -1.40 -5.20
C CYS A 147 -10.11 -1.55 -4.76
N GLN A 148 -9.53 -2.75 -4.88
CA GLN A 148 -8.11 -3.00 -4.58
C GLN A 148 -7.18 -2.22 -5.53
N VAL A 149 -7.52 -2.07 -6.81
CA VAL A 149 -6.74 -1.21 -7.72
C VAL A 149 -6.81 0.25 -7.28
N MET A 150 -7.98 0.77 -6.91
CA MET A 150 -8.09 2.14 -6.40
C MET A 150 -7.29 2.34 -5.10
N HIS A 151 -7.32 1.34 -4.21
CA HIS A 151 -6.52 1.25 -2.99
C HIS A 151 -5.03 1.43 -3.31
N GLU A 152 -4.47 0.61 -4.20
CA GLU A 152 -3.05 0.68 -4.56
C GLU A 152 -2.68 1.94 -5.37
N MET A 153 -3.59 2.47 -6.18
CA MET A 153 -3.37 3.75 -6.88
C MET A 153 -3.23 4.92 -5.90
N SER A 154 -3.94 4.88 -4.77
CA SER A 154 -3.78 5.89 -3.72
C SER A 154 -2.40 5.82 -3.06
N HIS A 155 -1.89 4.60 -2.77
CA HIS A 155 -0.52 4.39 -2.33
C HIS A 155 0.50 4.88 -3.37
N ALA A 156 0.27 4.56 -4.65
CA ALA A 156 1.11 4.99 -5.75
C ALA A 156 1.19 6.52 -5.82
N PHE A 157 0.07 7.23 -5.73
CA PHE A 157 0.04 8.69 -5.77
C PHE A 157 0.86 9.32 -4.64
N LEU A 158 0.58 8.91 -3.40
CA LEU A 158 1.30 9.43 -2.23
C LEU A 158 2.78 9.05 -2.27
N GLY A 159 3.12 7.89 -2.83
CA GLY A 159 4.48 7.38 -2.97
C GLY A 159 5.31 8.07 -4.05
N ILE A 160 4.70 8.38 -5.19
CA ILE A 160 5.36 8.95 -6.37
C ILE A 160 5.59 10.45 -6.19
N PHE A 161 4.58 11.18 -5.72
CA PHE A 161 4.59 12.64 -5.68
C PHE A 161 5.13 13.23 -4.38
N ARG A 162 5.50 12.39 -3.41
CA ARG A 162 6.09 12.88 -2.16
C ARG A 162 7.48 13.48 -2.35
N CYS A 163 7.84 14.35 -1.41
CA CYS A 163 9.19 14.83 -1.21
C CYS A 163 10.07 13.69 -0.71
N LYS A 164 11.18 13.45 -1.42
CA LYS A 164 12.16 12.42 -1.07
C LYS A 164 13.33 12.96 -0.25
N CYS A 165 13.26 14.20 0.26
CA CYS A 165 14.30 14.72 1.13
C CYS A 165 14.31 13.95 2.46
N ARG A 166 15.49 13.77 3.05
CA ARG A 166 15.66 13.02 4.31
C ARG A 166 14.68 13.44 5.41
N PRO A 167 14.43 14.73 5.69
CA PRO A 167 13.44 15.13 6.70
C PRO A 167 12.01 14.65 6.41
N CYS A 168 11.60 14.58 5.13
CA CYS A 168 10.29 14.05 4.76
C CYS A 168 10.27 12.53 4.85
N LEU A 169 11.33 11.86 4.38
CA LEU A 169 11.44 10.39 4.48
C LEU A 169 11.42 9.91 5.93
N MET A 170 12.15 10.58 6.83
CA MET A 170 12.14 10.23 8.26
C MET A 170 10.75 10.36 8.90
N ARG A 171 9.86 11.21 8.38
CA ARG A 171 8.47 11.32 8.87
C ARG A 171 7.58 10.22 8.33
N VAL A 172 7.81 9.80 7.07
CA VAL A 172 7.09 8.66 6.48
C VAL A 172 7.44 7.36 7.21
N VAL A 173 8.73 7.16 7.50
CA VAL A 173 9.26 5.93 8.11
C VAL A 173 8.97 5.85 9.61
N ASP A 174 8.61 6.96 10.27
CA ASP A 174 8.18 6.94 11.67
C ASP A 174 6.73 6.43 11.81
N HIS A 175 6.54 5.14 11.47
CA HIS A 175 5.28 4.41 11.63
C HIS A 175 4.75 4.51 13.06
N SER A 176 5.65 4.68 14.05
CA SER A 176 5.32 4.75 15.47
C SER A 176 4.54 5.99 15.90
N LYS A 177 4.49 7.02 15.04
CA LYS A 177 3.78 8.28 15.34
C LYS A 177 2.58 8.50 14.43
N ASN A 178 2.67 8.08 13.17
CA ASN A 178 1.71 8.47 12.15
C ASN A 178 1.12 7.30 11.35
N GLY A 179 1.50 6.04 11.64
CA GLY A 179 0.96 4.87 10.92
C GLY A 179 1.47 4.66 9.52
N GLY A 180 2.55 5.35 9.16
CA GLY A 180 3.00 5.46 7.78
C GLY A 180 2.20 6.53 7.03
N GLU A 181 2.90 7.38 6.30
CA GLU A 181 2.27 8.44 5.49
C GLU A 181 1.76 7.89 4.14
N GLY A 182 1.06 6.75 4.14
CA GLY A 182 0.33 6.27 2.97
C GLY A 182 1.13 5.63 1.85
N ILE A 183 2.36 5.15 2.11
CA ILE A 183 3.24 4.61 1.05
C ILE A 183 3.45 3.11 1.19
N SER A 184 3.61 2.67 2.43
CA SER A 184 3.67 1.27 2.82
C SER A 184 2.78 0.99 4.03
N GLY A 185 1.89 1.93 4.37
CA GLY A 185 1.06 1.85 5.57
C GLY A 185 -0.20 2.69 5.45
N HIS A 186 -1.18 2.35 6.28
CA HIS A 186 -2.54 2.88 6.23
C HIS A 186 -2.78 3.88 7.37
N GLY A 187 -1.90 4.88 7.49
CA GLY A 187 -2.05 5.96 8.46
C GLY A 187 -3.13 6.98 8.08
N PRO A 188 -3.36 8.02 8.91
CA PRO A 188 -4.45 8.98 8.70
C PRO A 188 -4.47 9.67 7.34
N ALA A 189 -3.28 9.96 6.78
CA ALA A 189 -3.16 10.59 5.47
C ALA A 189 -3.80 9.73 4.38
N TRP A 190 -3.56 8.41 4.43
CA TRP A 190 -4.10 7.46 3.48
C TRP A 190 -5.58 7.18 3.75
N CYS A 191 -5.96 6.89 5.00
CA CYS A 191 -7.35 6.62 5.37
C CYS A 191 -8.29 7.75 4.94
N ASN A 192 -7.89 9.01 5.18
CA ASN A 192 -8.70 10.17 4.77
C ASN A 192 -8.84 10.30 3.24
N VAL A 193 -7.81 9.93 2.48
CA VAL A 193 -7.86 9.94 1.02
C VAL A 193 -8.77 8.83 0.52
N ILE A 194 -8.59 7.60 0.99
CA ILE A 194 -9.34 6.45 0.48
C ILE A 194 -10.82 6.53 0.85
N VAL A 195 -11.19 7.08 2.01
CA VAL A 195 -12.60 7.37 2.35
C VAL A 195 -13.20 8.32 1.32
N ALA A 196 -12.53 9.43 1.02
CA ALA A 196 -13.02 10.41 0.06
C ALA A 196 -13.12 9.86 -1.37
N LEU A 197 -12.23 8.94 -1.75
CA LEU A 197 -12.28 8.24 -3.04
C LEU A 197 -13.39 7.19 -3.09
N GLN A 198 -13.57 6.41 -2.01
CA GLN A 198 -14.65 5.43 -1.86
C GLN A 198 -16.01 6.11 -1.94
N GLU A 199 -16.22 7.22 -1.22
CA GLU A 199 -17.45 8.02 -1.29
C GLU A 199 -17.72 8.54 -2.71
N ALA A 200 -16.68 9.06 -3.38
CA ALA A 200 -16.79 9.56 -4.74
C ALA A 200 -17.18 8.45 -5.73
N LEU A 201 -16.55 7.29 -5.64
CA LEU A 201 -16.88 6.13 -6.45
C LEU A 201 -18.29 5.62 -6.15
N GLN A 202 -18.64 5.48 -4.87
CA GLN A 202 -19.97 5.02 -4.43
C GLN A 202 -21.10 5.91 -4.93
N SER A 203 -20.86 7.22 -5.04
CA SER A 203 -21.85 8.16 -5.61
C SER A 203 -22.10 7.97 -7.11
N THR A 204 -21.24 7.21 -7.79
CA THR A 204 -21.26 7.01 -9.24
C THR A 204 -21.73 5.61 -9.62
N VAL A 205 -21.33 4.58 -8.87
CA VAL A 205 -21.70 3.18 -9.14
C VAL A 205 -22.89 2.74 -8.28
N ARG A 206 -23.58 1.68 -8.73
CA ARG A 206 -24.78 1.16 -8.05
C ARG A 206 -24.50 -0.01 -7.09
N TRP A 207 -23.29 -0.53 -7.10
CA TRP A 207 -22.87 -1.61 -6.23
C TRP A 207 -22.15 -1.06 -4.98
N PRO A 208 -22.09 -1.81 -3.87
CA PRO A 208 -21.40 -1.39 -2.64
C PRO A 208 -19.88 -1.31 -2.84
N VAL A 209 -19.30 -0.14 -2.61
CA VAL A 209 -17.85 0.10 -2.73
C VAL A 209 -17.19 -0.14 -1.39
N GLU A 210 -16.27 -1.11 -1.35
CA GLU A 210 -15.46 -1.44 -0.17
C GLU A 210 -13.98 -1.47 -0.54
N CYS A 211 -13.22 -0.47 -0.10
CA CYS A 211 -11.77 -0.34 -0.36
C CYS A 211 -10.90 -0.93 0.76
N ASN A 212 -11.49 -1.78 1.61
CA ASN A 212 -10.88 -2.46 2.73
C ASN A 212 -10.30 -1.51 3.79
N ILE A 213 -10.97 -0.39 4.05
CA ILE A 213 -10.39 0.72 4.86
C ILE A 213 -10.16 0.27 6.31
N VAL A 214 -11.17 -0.37 6.91
CA VAL A 214 -11.14 -0.78 8.32
C VAL A 214 -10.04 -1.81 8.57
N ALA A 215 -10.02 -2.91 7.82
CA ALA A 215 -9.02 -3.96 7.99
C ALA A 215 -7.59 -3.45 7.72
N SER A 216 -7.40 -2.64 6.68
CA SER A 216 -6.09 -2.05 6.37
C SER A 216 -5.60 -1.09 7.45
N ALA A 217 -6.49 -0.27 8.01
CA ALA A 217 -6.17 0.60 9.13
C ALA A 217 -5.81 -0.21 10.39
N GLN A 218 -6.61 -1.22 10.74
CA GLN A 218 -6.40 -2.10 11.90
C GLN A 218 -5.00 -2.73 11.91
N GLN A 219 -4.52 -3.23 10.76
CA GLN A 219 -3.16 -3.77 10.61
C GLN A 219 -2.05 -2.78 11.03
N ASN A 220 -2.33 -1.48 11.04
CA ASN A 220 -1.35 -0.43 11.34
C ASN A 220 -1.59 0.29 12.68
N ILE A 221 -2.73 0.11 13.34
CA ILE A 221 -3.08 0.77 14.64
C ILE A 221 -2.05 0.42 15.73
N GLU A 222 -1.36 -0.68 15.59
CA GLU A 222 -0.23 -1.04 16.43
C GLU A 222 0.89 0.01 16.48
N GLY A 223 1.12 0.75 15.40
CA GLY A 223 2.19 1.75 15.34
C GLY A 223 1.83 3.04 16.07
N TRP A 224 0.57 3.47 16.04
CA TRP A 224 0.12 4.83 16.31
C TRP A 224 -1.34 4.80 16.77
N VAL A 225 -1.78 5.79 17.55
CA VAL A 225 -3.12 5.76 18.17
C VAL A 225 -4.06 6.72 17.45
N PRO A 226 -5.01 6.24 16.62
CA PRO A 226 -6.10 7.07 16.13
C PRO A 226 -6.99 7.53 17.29
N ASN A 227 -7.69 8.65 17.11
CA ASN A 227 -8.78 9.01 18.02
C ASN A 227 -10.12 8.45 17.53
N THR A 228 -11.09 8.34 18.43
CA THR A 228 -12.45 7.83 18.14
C THR A 228 -13.08 8.47 16.91
N ARG A 229 -13.03 9.81 16.80
CA ARG A 229 -13.61 10.52 15.65
C ARG A 229 -12.94 10.14 14.33
N GLN A 230 -11.65 9.84 14.33
CA GLN A 230 -10.97 9.36 13.12
C GLN A 230 -11.47 7.98 12.71
N LEU A 231 -11.57 7.05 13.67
CA LEU A 231 -12.07 5.70 13.42
C LEU A 231 -13.52 5.72 12.91
N GLU A 232 -14.39 6.52 13.53
CA GLU A 232 -15.77 6.75 13.07
C GLU A 232 -15.80 7.25 11.62
N ASN A 233 -14.98 8.25 11.30
CA ASN A 233 -14.88 8.78 9.93
C ASN A 233 -14.33 7.77 8.92
N TRP A 234 -13.64 6.73 9.37
CA TRP A 234 -13.12 5.66 8.50
C TRP A 234 -14.05 4.45 8.41
N GLY A 235 -15.26 4.55 8.98
CA GLY A 235 -16.29 3.53 8.89
C GLY A 235 -16.17 2.41 9.92
N PHE A 236 -15.37 2.59 10.98
CA PHE A 236 -15.34 1.61 12.08
C PHE A 236 -16.69 1.57 12.79
N SER A 237 -17.17 0.37 13.12
CA SER A 237 -18.31 0.21 14.02
C SER A 237 -17.94 0.61 15.45
N PRO A 238 -18.93 0.91 16.33
CA PRO A 238 -18.65 1.14 17.75
C PRO A 238 -17.85 0.00 18.40
N GLU A 239 -18.16 -1.25 18.03
CA GLU A 239 -17.45 -2.43 18.51
C GLU A 239 -15.98 -2.45 18.03
N ASP A 240 -15.73 -2.17 16.74
CA ASP A 240 -14.37 -2.10 16.20
C ASP A 240 -13.55 -0.94 16.82
N ILE A 241 -14.22 0.17 17.18
CA ILE A 241 -13.60 1.30 17.86
C ILE A 241 -13.14 0.88 19.25
N ASP A 242 -14.01 0.23 20.02
CA ASP A 242 -13.68 -0.22 21.37
C ASP A 242 -12.51 -1.20 21.34
N GLU A 243 -12.50 -2.15 20.40
CA GLU A 243 -11.40 -3.09 20.19
C GLU A 243 -10.09 -2.37 19.81
N ALA A 244 -10.13 -1.47 18.82
CA ALA A 244 -8.96 -0.71 18.39
C ALA A 244 -8.37 0.15 19.52
N MET A 245 -9.24 0.75 20.36
CA MET A 245 -8.84 1.56 21.49
C MET A 245 -8.26 0.72 22.64
N GLU A 246 -8.80 -0.48 22.87
CA GLU A 246 -8.25 -1.44 23.83
C GLU A 246 -6.83 -1.89 23.43
N VAL A 247 -6.61 -2.25 22.16
CA VAL A 247 -5.28 -2.59 21.63
C VAL A 247 -4.29 -1.45 21.85
N CYS A 248 -4.72 -0.21 21.59
CA CYS A 248 -3.90 0.99 21.81
C CYS A 248 -3.52 1.18 23.29
N GLU A 249 -4.48 0.99 24.21
CA GLU A 249 -4.26 1.18 25.64
C GLU A 249 -3.36 0.09 26.23
N ASN A 250 -3.58 -1.18 25.86
CA ASN A 250 -2.73 -2.30 26.27
C ASN A 250 -1.26 -2.07 25.86
N LYS A 251 -1.03 -1.52 24.67
CA LYS A 251 0.32 -1.18 24.19
C LYS A 251 0.94 -0.01 24.96
N ARG A 252 0.15 1.01 25.29
CA ARG A 252 0.60 2.13 26.15
C ARG A 252 1.02 1.63 27.53
N GLN A 253 0.27 0.72 28.12
CA GLN A 253 0.59 0.12 29.42
C GLN A 253 1.87 -0.71 29.35
N SER A 254 2.05 -1.53 28.31
CA SER A 254 3.28 -2.31 28.07
C SER A 254 4.54 -1.45 27.91
N ARG A 255 4.43 -0.28 27.26
CA ARG A 255 5.54 0.68 27.15
C ARG A 255 5.90 1.31 28.50
N ARG A 256 4.89 1.63 29.34
CA ARG A 256 5.10 2.20 30.69
C ARG A 256 5.79 1.20 31.63
N SER A 257 5.40 -0.08 31.59
CA SER A 257 6.00 -1.12 32.45
C SER A 257 7.46 -1.40 32.09
N ARG A 258 7.83 -1.36 30.80
CA ARG A 258 9.22 -1.53 30.35
C ARG A 258 10.11 -0.33 30.68
N GLY A 259 9.59 0.90 30.61
CA GLY A 259 10.37 2.13 30.87
C GLY A 259 10.63 2.43 32.36
N GLY A 260 9.86 1.84 33.27
CA GLY A 260 9.92 2.12 34.71
C GLY A 260 10.97 1.33 35.51
N GLY A 261 11.64 0.33 34.90
CA GLY A 261 12.41 -0.68 35.64
C GLY A 261 13.85 -0.34 36.03
N SER A 262 14.49 0.69 35.48
CA SER A 262 15.97 0.87 35.62
C SER A 262 16.44 2.20 36.21
N ARG A 263 15.65 2.86 37.06
CA ARG A 263 16.14 4.01 37.86
C ARG A 263 16.43 3.66 39.33
N GLY A 264 16.62 2.38 39.62
CA GLY A 264 17.13 1.89 40.90
C GLY A 264 18.65 2.04 41.01
N GLY A 265 19.09 3.20 41.51
CA GLY A 265 20.25 3.38 42.39
C GLY A 265 21.54 2.59 42.13
N SER A 266 22.43 3.15 41.32
CA SER A 266 23.88 3.01 41.52
C SER A 266 24.49 4.40 41.58
N SER A 267 24.57 4.94 42.79
CA SER A 267 25.41 6.06 43.16
C SER A 267 26.89 5.66 42.98
N GLY A 268 27.36 5.72 41.73
CA GLY A 268 28.77 5.63 41.38
C GLY A 268 29.42 7.02 41.38
N PRO A 269 30.61 7.21 41.97
CA PRO A 269 31.26 8.51 42.05
C PRO A 269 31.69 8.99 40.66
N SER A 270 31.36 10.26 40.37
CA SER A 270 31.80 11.02 39.21
C SER A 270 33.31 10.97 39.02
N ARG A 271 33.75 10.41 37.89
CA ARG A 271 35.06 10.70 37.30
C ARG A 271 34.85 11.13 35.85
N GLY A 272 35.27 12.35 35.56
CA GLY A 272 35.13 12.97 34.26
C GLY A 272 36.09 12.42 33.21
N GLY A 273 35.86 12.85 31.96
CA GLY A 273 36.84 12.74 30.89
C GLY A 273 36.21 12.58 29.50
N GLY A 274 36.53 13.52 28.61
CA GLY A 274 36.66 13.25 27.18
C GLY A 274 35.45 13.52 26.30
N GLY A 275 35.35 14.75 25.78
CA GLY A 275 34.49 15.06 24.64
C GLY A 275 35.04 14.44 23.36
N GLY A 276 34.27 13.54 22.77
CA GLY A 276 34.45 13.07 21.39
C GLY A 276 33.14 13.27 20.64
N GLN A 277 33.10 14.21 19.70
CA GLN A 277 31.96 14.37 18.80
C GLN A 277 31.95 13.22 17.78
N PRO A 278 30.81 12.54 17.55
CA PRO A 278 30.71 11.54 16.50
C PRO A 278 30.60 12.25 15.13
N THR A 279 31.68 12.21 14.35
CA THR A 279 31.65 12.60 12.94
C THR A 279 31.11 11.43 12.12
N GLY A 280 29.83 11.45 11.77
CA GLY A 280 29.29 10.52 10.78
C GLY A 280 29.90 10.79 9.41
N ARG A 281 30.65 9.83 8.85
CA ARG A 281 31.15 9.91 7.46
C ARG A 281 29.99 9.71 6.50
N ILE A 282 29.93 10.57 5.48
CA ILE A 282 28.94 10.53 4.39
C ILE A 282 29.66 9.99 3.16
N ASN A 283 29.02 9.06 2.45
CA ASN A 283 29.47 8.56 1.17
C ASN A 283 29.28 9.66 0.10
N PRO A 284 30.35 10.13 -0.57
CA PRO A 284 30.26 11.22 -1.53
C PRO A 284 29.60 10.86 -2.87
N GLU A 285 29.46 9.56 -3.19
CA GLU A 285 28.82 9.12 -4.44
C GLU A 285 27.30 9.00 -4.30
N THR A 286 26.81 8.62 -3.12
CA THR A 286 25.39 8.39 -2.88
C THR A 286 24.73 9.51 -2.07
N GLY A 287 25.49 10.31 -1.31
CA GLY A 287 24.97 11.31 -0.39
C GLY A 287 24.32 10.72 0.87
N PHE A 288 24.50 9.42 1.13
CA PHE A 288 24.00 8.71 2.31
C PHE A 288 25.14 8.32 3.28
N PRO A 289 24.87 8.08 4.58
CA PRO A 289 25.85 7.47 5.49
C PRO A 289 26.24 6.06 5.01
N ASP A 290 27.52 5.69 5.10
CA ASP A 290 28.08 4.40 4.61
C ASP A 290 27.42 3.13 5.21
N HIS A 291 26.61 3.27 6.27
CA HIS A 291 25.83 2.18 6.88
C HIS A 291 24.41 2.65 7.18
N PHE A 292 23.65 2.99 6.14
CA PHE A 292 22.20 3.12 6.24
C PHE A 292 21.56 1.83 5.72
N GLU A 293 21.75 0.73 6.46
CA GLU A 293 20.80 -0.38 6.45
C GLU A 293 19.49 0.18 7.01
N ILE A 294 18.58 0.54 6.12
CA ILE A 294 17.17 0.59 6.49
C ILE A 294 16.85 -0.85 6.88
N CYS A 295 16.33 -1.06 8.09
CA CYS A 295 15.77 -2.33 8.51
C CYS A 295 14.94 -2.88 7.34
N GLY A 296 15.50 -3.88 6.64
CA GLY A 296 14.66 -4.86 5.99
C GLY A 296 13.70 -5.31 7.07
N SER A 297 12.43 -5.41 6.73
CA SER A 297 11.45 -6.10 7.55
C SER A 297 11.83 -7.58 7.60
N ASP A 298 12.96 -7.89 8.23
CA ASP A 298 13.26 -9.17 8.84
C ASP A 298 12.67 -9.08 10.25
N ASP A 299 11.34 -8.96 10.31
CA ASP A 299 10.58 -9.36 11.50
C ASP A 299 10.51 -10.90 11.52
N GLU A 300 11.67 -11.56 11.50
CA GLU A 300 11.79 -12.94 11.96
C GLU A 300 11.93 -12.90 13.49
N ASP A 301 11.14 -13.71 14.19
CA ASP A 301 11.00 -13.84 15.66
C ASP A 301 9.98 -12.95 16.37
N GLY A 302 8.90 -12.57 15.68
CA GLY A 302 7.64 -12.18 16.30
C GLY A 302 6.53 -13.19 15.99
N GLY A 303 6.47 -14.32 16.69
CA GLY A 303 5.37 -15.28 16.54
C GLY A 303 4.02 -14.69 16.94
N SER A 304 3.36 -13.97 16.02
CA SER A 304 1.96 -13.58 16.12
C SER A 304 1.09 -14.71 15.57
N GLY A 305 0.94 -15.76 16.37
CA GLY A 305 -0.14 -16.72 16.16
C GLY A 305 -1.47 -16.07 16.54
N PHE A 306 -2.07 -15.29 15.65
CA PHE A 306 -3.49 -14.90 15.77
C PHE A 306 -4.11 -14.47 14.43
N LEU A 307 -4.07 -15.37 13.44
CA LEU A 307 -5.00 -15.37 12.31
C LEU A 307 -5.52 -16.79 12.16
N GLY A 308 -6.55 -17.12 12.93
CA GLY A 308 -7.10 -18.47 13.02
C GLY A 308 -8.41 -18.49 13.80
N GLY A 309 -9.48 -18.01 13.15
CA GLY A 309 -10.85 -18.33 13.52
C GLY A 309 -11.53 -17.33 14.47
N MET A 310 -12.29 -16.39 13.90
CA MET A 310 -13.41 -15.75 14.60
C MET A 310 -14.66 -15.72 13.72
N ILE A 311 -15.14 -16.93 13.39
CA ILE A 311 -16.54 -17.16 13.01
C ILE A 311 -17.33 -17.41 14.31
N GLY A 312 -18.47 -16.73 14.42
CA GLY A 312 -19.19 -16.42 15.66
C GLY A 312 -19.44 -17.56 16.66
N ARG A 313 -19.48 -17.21 17.94
CA ARG A 313 -20.00 -18.08 19.01
C ARG A 313 -20.97 -17.36 19.93
N LYS A 314 -22.17 -17.94 19.98
CA LYS A 314 -23.20 -17.75 21.01
C LYS A 314 -22.61 -17.96 22.41
N SER A 315 -23.11 -17.12 23.32
CA SER A 315 -22.98 -17.18 24.76
C SER A 315 -23.03 -18.61 25.34
N GLY A 316 -21.96 -19.00 26.03
CA GLY A 316 -21.89 -20.23 26.83
C GLY A 316 -20.98 -20.00 28.04
N ARG A 317 -21.54 -20.22 29.23
CA ARG A 317 -21.01 -19.89 30.56
C ARG A 317 -20.18 -21.06 31.12
N GLY A 318 -19.13 -20.75 31.89
CA GLY A 318 -18.34 -21.69 32.72
C GLY A 318 -16.95 -21.94 32.13
N GLY A 319 -15.84 -22.02 32.88
CA GLY A 319 -15.57 -22.04 34.31
C GLY A 319 -14.28 -22.84 34.52
N GLY A 320 -13.31 -22.30 35.28
CA GLY A 320 -12.30 -23.08 36.00
C GLY A 320 -10.96 -23.40 35.32
N GLY A 321 -9.87 -22.91 35.96
CA GLY A 321 -8.80 -23.78 36.48
C GLY A 321 -7.54 -24.05 35.65
N GLY A 322 -6.44 -23.38 36.04
CA GLY A 322 -5.23 -24.04 36.59
C GLY A 322 -4.10 -24.53 35.67
N GLY A 323 -2.86 -24.16 36.06
CA GLY A 323 -1.58 -24.87 35.82
C GLY A 323 -0.98 -24.72 34.41
N GLY A 324 0.28 -24.33 34.19
CA GLY A 324 1.52 -24.65 34.90
C GLY A 324 2.35 -25.61 34.03
N GLY A 325 3.56 -25.24 33.61
CA GLY A 325 4.45 -26.20 32.93
C GLY A 325 5.51 -25.60 32.01
N SER A 326 6.71 -25.43 32.56
CA SER A 326 7.98 -25.14 31.90
C SER A 326 8.44 -26.30 31.00
N GLY A 327 9.17 -26.02 29.92
CA GLY A 327 9.80 -27.08 29.11
C GLY A 327 10.73 -26.58 28.02
N SER A 328 11.99 -26.39 28.39
CA SER A 328 13.15 -26.14 27.53
C SER A 328 13.52 -27.33 26.64
N GLY A 329 13.93 -27.09 25.39
CA GLY A 329 14.52 -28.10 24.51
C GLY A 329 15.39 -27.48 23.41
N ARG A 330 16.72 -27.45 23.64
CA ARG A 330 17.75 -27.27 22.59
C ARG A 330 18.11 -28.65 22.04
N GLY A 331 18.27 -28.80 20.74
CA GLY A 331 18.85 -30.00 20.13
C GLY A 331 19.16 -29.82 18.66
N ARG A 332 20.46 -29.71 18.34
CA ARG A 332 21.03 -29.72 16.98
C ARG A 332 20.98 -31.13 16.40
N GLY A 333 20.75 -31.24 15.09
CA GLY A 333 21.00 -32.45 14.31
C GLY A 333 21.21 -32.07 12.85
N ARG A 334 22.47 -32.13 12.42
CA ARG A 334 22.96 -31.98 11.05
C ARG A 334 23.32 -33.39 10.60
N GLU A 335 22.66 -33.92 9.58
CA GLU A 335 23.20 -35.02 8.78
C GLU A 335 22.91 -34.74 7.30
N GLU A 336 23.97 -34.90 6.53
CA GLU A 336 24.08 -34.82 5.09
C GLU A 336 23.72 -36.20 4.54
N GLU A 337 22.83 -36.29 3.55
CA GLU A 337 22.81 -37.45 2.65
C GLU A 337 22.73 -36.96 1.20
N GLU A 338 23.85 -37.21 0.52
CA GLU A 338 23.99 -37.21 -0.92
C GLU A 338 23.21 -38.40 -1.49
N GLU A 339 22.26 -38.17 -2.40
CA GLU A 339 21.97 -39.17 -3.43
C GLU A 339 21.89 -38.53 -4.81
N SER A 340 22.87 -38.95 -5.60
CA SER A 340 23.01 -38.81 -7.03
C SER A 340 21.80 -39.35 -7.79
N TYR A 341 21.27 -38.57 -8.74
CA TYR A 341 20.64 -39.17 -9.92
C TYR A 341 21.00 -38.42 -11.20
N SER A 342 21.72 -39.14 -12.04
CA SER A 342 22.11 -38.82 -13.41
C SER A 342 20.95 -39.02 -14.38
N GLY A 343 20.71 -38.04 -15.25
CA GLY A 343 19.77 -38.18 -16.36
C GLY A 343 19.97 -37.06 -17.39
N GLY A 344 21.03 -37.17 -18.19
CA GLY A 344 21.17 -36.34 -19.39
C GLY A 344 20.35 -36.90 -20.54
N SER A 345 19.79 -36.03 -21.39
CA SER A 345 19.81 -36.22 -22.84
C SER A 345 19.52 -34.91 -23.57
N ASP A 346 20.24 -34.77 -24.69
CA ASP A 346 20.26 -33.74 -25.71
C ASP A 346 18.92 -33.36 -26.37
N GLY A 347 18.93 -32.20 -27.03
CA GLY A 347 18.02 -31.89 -28.15
C GLY A 347 17.76 -30.39 -28.31
N SER A 348 18.73 -29.57 -28.75
CA SER A 348 18.96 -29.21 -30.16
C SER A 348 17.81 -28.44 -30.86
N TYR A 349 18.10 -27.16 -31.15
CA TYR A 349 17.72 -26.34 -32.29
C TYR A 349 16.31 -26.50 -32.92
N TYR A 350 15.51 -25.42 -32.82
CA TYR A 350 14.74 -24.94 -33.98
C TYR A 350 14.72 -23.41 -34.03
N SER A 351 15.46 -22.90 -35.01
CA SER A 351 15.36 -21.55 -35.55
C SER A 351 14.12 -21.50 -36.45
N GLY A 352 13.23 -20.54 -36.21
CA GLY A 352 12.04 -20.32 -37.03
C GLY A 352 11.86 -18.84 -37.35
N SER A 353 12.56 -18.36 -38.36
CA SER A 353 12.29 -17.09 -39.04
C SER A 353 10.97 -17.20 -39.81
N GLY A 354 10.03 -16.29 -39.58
CA GLY A 354 8.72 -16.28 -40.23
C GLY A 354 8.25 -14.86 -40.53
N SER A 355 8.43 -14.49 -41.78
CA SER A 355 8.17 -13.21 -42.44
C SER A 355 6.70 -12.81 -42.49
N GLY A 356 6.45 -11.50 -42.36
CA GLY A 356 5.58 -10.66 -43.20
C GLY A 356 4.13 -11.07 -43.50
N SER A 357 3.19 -10.17 -43.19
CA SER A 357 2.33 -9.59 -44.23
C SER A 357 1.54 -8.41 -43.68
N ASP A 358 1.77 -7.26 -44.32
CA ASP A 358 0.89 -6.12 -44.36
C ASP A 358 -0.51 -6.53 -44.87
N TYR A 359 -1.56 -6.10 -44.17
CA TYR A 359 -2.87 -5.93 -44.77
C TYR A 359 -3.34 -4.50 -44.51
N GLY A 360 -3.13 -3.65 -45.50
CA GLY A 360 -3.91 -2.44 -45.70
C GLY A 360 -5.16 -2.77 -46.52
N SER A 361 -6.30 -2.19 -46.15
CA SER A 361 -7.54 -1.92 -46.91
C SER A 361 -8.50 -1.28 -45.90
N ASN A 362 -8.69 0.04 -45.80
CA ASN A 362 -9.22 0.98 -46.77
C ASN A 362 -10.58 0.55 -47.35
N TYR A 363 -11.65 0.83 -46.61
CA TYR A 363 -12.98 1.10 -47.16
C TYR A 363 -13.62 2.23 -46.35
N GLY A 364 -13.67 3.40 -46.97
CA GLY A 364 -14.72 4.38 -46.67
C GLY A 364 -15.97 4.02 -47.44
N SER A 365 -17.12 4.30 -46.85
CA SER A 365 -18.33 4.64 -47.57
C SER A 365 -19.25 5.38 -46.60
N ASP A 366 -19.40 6.67 -46.89
CA ASP A 366 -20.54 7.48 -46.51
C ASP A 366 -21.85 6.76 -46.87
N SER A 367 -22.84 6.89 -45.99
CA SER A 367 -24.23 6.94 -46.43
C SER A 367 -25.03 7.74 -45.40
N ASP A 368 -25.41 8.93 -45.81
CA ASP A 368 -26.52 9.71 -45.28
C ASP A 368 -27.79 8.84 -45.15
N TYR A 369 -28.44 8.91 -43.98
CA TYR A 369 -29.90 8.96 -43.82
C TYR A 369 -30.25 9.59 -42.47
#